data_AF-A0A9D4JXJ5-F1
#
_entry.id   AF-A0A9D4JXJ5-F1
#
_cell.length_a   1.000
_cell.length_b   1.000
_cell.length_c   1.000
_cell.angle_alpha   90.00
_cell.angle_beta   90.00
_cell.angle_gamma   90.00
#
_symmetry.space_group_name_H-M   'P 1'
#
loop_
_entity.id
_entity.type
_entity.pdbx_description
1 polymer ?
#
loop_
_entity_poly.entity_id
_entity_poly.type
_entity_poly.pdbx_seq_one_letter_code
_entity_poly.pdbx_strand_id
1 'polypeptide(L)'
;MKVQAVIIVACVAIAVGQDVVIYDATSQPKCTLINRASTNDCRWKAGLDMADQIIEKGRIIAYRIQWFNGSWSTWFGPGLNDLDIKFNPNYATCAVPLKTNSMRRMWSYFYDHTHEFIIYIRTPVIYVEDAKIKKRRRNEVCTALESDRYMNTHQSN
;
A
#
# COMPACT_ATOMS: atom_id res chain seq x y z
N MET A 1 61.73 55.77 -4.94
CA MET A 1 61.62 54.30 -4.93
C MET A 1 60.13 53.95 -4.86
N LYS A 2 59.55 53.33 -5.90
CA LYS A 2 58.14 52.91 -5.94
C LYS A 2 58.12 51.39 -5.90
N VAL A 3 57.50 50.80 -4.88
CA VAL A 3 57.31 49.35 -4.75
C VAL A 3 55.92 49.04 -5.28
N GLN A 4 55.81 48.29 -6.36
CA GLN A 4 54.54 47.75 -6.86
C GLN A 4 54.35 46.34 -6.28
N ALA A 5 53.27 46.15 -5.54
CA ALA A 5 52.83 44.84 -5.06
C ALA A 5 52.10 44.10 -6.18
N VAL A 6 52.57 42.90 -6.52
CA VAL A 6 51.93 42.00 -7.48
C VAL A 6 51.02 41.05 -6.70
N ILE A 7 49.71 41.12 -6.94
CA ILE A 7 48.72 40.21 -6.36
C ILE A 7 48.55 39.03 -7.32
N ILE A 8 49.02 37.85 -6.92
CA ILE A 8 48.81 36.60 -7.65
C ILE A 8 47.46 36.04 -7.23
N VAL A 9 46.44 36.16 -8.10
CA VAL A 9 45.15 35.51 -7.91
C VAL A 9 45.26 34.07 -8.40
N ALA A 10 45.41 33.13 -7.48
CA ALA A 10 45.35 31.71 -7.79
C ALA A 10 43.88 31.28 -7.92
N CYS A 11 43.43 30.99 -9.15
CA CYS A 11 42.13 30.37 -9.38
C CYS A 11 42.17 28.90 -8.92
N VAL A 12 41.51 28.61 -7.80
CA VAL A 12 41.25 27.23 -7.36
C VAL A 12 40.06 26.70 -8.16
N ALA A 13 40.32 25.78 -9.09
CA ALA A 13 39.27 25.03 -9.77
C ALA A 13 38.70 23.97 -8.80
N ILE A 14 37.50 24.19 -8.28
CA ILE A 14 36.77 23.20 -7.49
C ILE A 14 36.13 22.23 -8.47
N ALA A 15 36.68 21.02 -8.60
CA ALA A 15 36.05 19.93 -9.31
C ALA A 15 34.84 19.44 -8.50
N VAL A 16 33.63 19.80 -8.94
CA VAL A 16 32.39 19.23 -8.43
C VAL A 16 32.22 17.83 -9.02
N GLY A 17 32.64 16.82 -8.26
CA GLY A 17 32.26 15.44 -8.54
C GLY A 17 30.76 15.29 -8.35
N GLN A 18 30.02 14.98 -9.40
CA GLN A 18 28.62 14.59 -9.27
C GLN A 18 28.57 13.13 -8.84
N ASP A 19 28.17 12.88 -7.60
CA ASP A 19 27.84 11.54 -7.12
C ASP A 19 26.62 11.02 -7.89
N VAL A 20 26.86 10.16 -8.87
CA VAL A 20 25.79 9.49 -9.62
C VAL A 20 25.30 8.31 -8.79
N VAL A 21 24.20 8.51 -8.08
CA VAL A 21 23.53 7.42 -7.37
C VAL A 21 22.65 6.66 -8.37
N ILE A 22 23.05 5.43 -8.71
CA ILE A 22 22.23 4.52 -9.51
C ILE A 22 21.30 3.75 -8.57
N TYR A 23 19.99 4.00 -8.66
CA TYR A 23 18.98 3.28 -7.89
C TYR A 23 18.39 2.14 -8.73
N ASP A 24 18.48 0.90 -8.24
CA ASP A 24 17.68 -0.19 -8.79
C ASP A 24 16.28 -0.19 -8.14
N ALA A 25 15.30 0.33 -8.88
CA ALA A 25 13.91 0.37 -8.44
C ALA A 25 13.14 -0.93 -8.76
N THR A 26 13.75 -1.90 -9.46
CA THR A 26 13.05 -3.12 -9.90
C THR A 26 12.67 -4.03 -8.73
N SER A 27 13.46 -3.98 -7.66
CA SER A 27 13.22 -4.71 -6.41
C SER A 27 12.30 -3.96 -5.43
N GLN A 28 11.89 -2.72 -5.73
CA GLN A 28 11.03 -1.96 -4.81
C GLN A 28 9.60 -2.51 -4.79
N PRO A 29 8.95 -2.53 -3.62
CA PRO A 29 7.56 -2.95 -3.53
C PRO A 29 6.65 -2.03 -4.33
N LYS A 30 5.64 -2.60 -4.99
CA LYS A 30 4.64 -1.84 -5.76
C LYS A 30 3.35 -1.75 -4.96
N CYS A 31 2.88 -0.53 -4.71
CA CYS A 31 1.55 -0.24 -4.19
C CYS A 31 0.67 0.18 -5.37
N THR A 32 -0.39 -0.56 -5.70
CA THR A 32 -1.25 -0.26 -6.85
C THR A 32 -2.68 -0.04 -6.41
N LEU A 33 -3.31 1.03 -6.91
CA LEU A 33 -4.74 1.24 -6.79
C LEU A 33 -5.46 0.38 -7.83
N ILE A 34 -6.40 -0.44 -7.38
CA ILE A 34 -7.18 -1.34 -8.20
C ILE A 34 -8.66 -1.03 -7.97
N ASN A 35 -9.42 -0.90 -9.06
CA ASN A 35 -10.87 -0.82 -9.05
C ASN A 35 -11.43 -2.15 -9.61
N ARG A 36 -12.41 -2.73 -8.92
CA ARG A 36 -13.08 -3.97 -9.33
C ARG A 36 -14.59 -3.88 -9.13
N ALA A 37 -15.31 -4.53 -10.03
CA ALA A 37 -16.71 -4.90 -9.80
C ALA A 37 -16.82 -5.96 -8.69
N SER A 38 -18.06 -6.30 -8.31
CA SER A 38 -18.35 -7.42 -7.40
C SER A 38 -17.64 -8.70 -7.85
N THR A 39 -16.95 -9.37 -6.94
CA THR A 39 -16.19 -10.59 -7.25
C THR A 39 -17.04 -11.85 -7.34
N ASN A 40 -18.19 -11.87 -6.66
CA ASN A 40 -19.00 -13.06 -6.40
C ASN A 40 -18.21 -14.23 -5.76
N ASP A 41 -17.04 -13.95 -5.18
CA ASP A 41 -16.21 -14.95 -4.52
C ASP A 41 -16.60 -15.05 -3.03
N CYS A 42 -17.21 -16.17 -2.67
CA CYS A 42 -17.65 -16.50 -1.32
C CYS A 42 -16.58 -16.30 -0.24
N ARG A 43 -15.28 -16.38 -0.58
CA ARG A 43 -14.18 -16.14 0.36
C ARG A 43 -14.19 -14.71 0.91
N TRP A 44 -14.64 -13.73 0.13
CA TRP A 44 -14.83 -12.37 0.63
C TRP A 44 -15.97 -12.31 1.63
N LYS A 45 -17.11 -12.94 1.34
CA LYS A 45 -18.30 -12.93 2.21
C LYS A 45 -18.02 -13.40 3.63
N ALA A 46 -17.04 -14.31 3.79
CA ALA A 46 -16.52 -14.76 5.08
C ALA A 46 -15.89 -13.64 5.92
N GLY A 47 -15.34 -12.61 5.26
CA GLY A 47 -14.73 -11.44 5.88
C GLY A 47 -13.49 -11.72 6.70
N LEU A 48 -12.76 -12.80 6.40
CA LEU A 48 -11.57 -13.27 7.12
C LEU A 48 -10.36 -12.37 6.91
N ASP A 49 -9.55 -12.20 7.95
CA ASP A 49 -8.33 -11.35 8.01
C ASP A 49 -7.26 -11.58 6.92
N MET A 50 -7.29 -12.70 6.19
CA MET A 50 -6.31 -13.04 5.15
C MET A 50 -6.90 -13.20 3.75
N ALA A 51 -8.14 -12.72 3.53
CA ALA A 51 -8.81 -12.85 2.24
C ALA A 51 -7.99 -12.22 1.11
N ASP A 52 -7.38 -11.06 1.35
CA ASP A 52 -6.47 -10.38 0.42
C ASP A 52 -5.26 -11.23 0.00
N GLN A 53 -4.58 -11.86 0.95
CA GLN A 53 -3.40 -12.66 0.68
C GLN A 53 -3.73 -13.92 -0.12
N ILE A 54 -4.92 -14.49 0.09
CA ILE A 54 -5.39 -15.70 -0.59
C ILE A 54 -5.94 -15.38 -2.00
N ILE A 55 -6.71 -14.31 -2.12
CA ILE A 55 -7.47 -14.00 -3.34
C ILE A 55 -6.66 -13.07 -4.26
N GLU A 56 -6.12 -11.99 -3.71
CA GLU A 56 -5.39 -10.97 -4.46
C GLU A 56 -3.87 -11.21 -4.50
N LYS A 57 -3.37 -12.19 -3.75
CA LYS A 57 -1.93 -12.53 -3.67
C LYS A 57 -1.05 -11.34 -3.24
N GLY A 58 -1.61 -10.47 -2.42
CA GLY A 58 -0.94 -9.31 -1.86
C GLY A 58 -1.64 -8.86 -0.59
N ARG A 59 -1.13 -7.79 0.00
CA ARG A 59 -1.72 -7.21 1.22
C ARG A 59 -2.49 -5.96 0.86
N ILE A 60 -3.80 -5.96 1.07
CA ILE A 60 -4.59 -4.74 0.96
C ILE A 60 -4.23 -3.86 2.17
N ILE A 61 -3.95 -2.59 1.91
CA ILE A 61 -3.59 -1.63 2.96
C ILE A 61 -4.71 -0.62 3.23
N ALA A 62 -5.50 -0.32 2.20
CA ALA A 62 -6.67 0.55 2.30
C ALA A 62 -7.68 0.17 1.22
N TYR A 63 -8.96 0.29 1.52
CA TYR A 63 -10.03 0.03 0.55
C TYR A 63 -11.28 0.88 0.80
N ARG A 64 -12.14 0.97 -0.20
CA ARG A 64 -13.48 1.58 -0.09
C ARG A 64 -14.47 0.82 -0.96
N ILE A 65 -15.74 0.92 -0.63
CA ILE A 65 -16.83 0.16 -1.24
C ILE A 65 -17.84 1.14 -1.80
N GLN A 66 -18.33 0.89 -3.01
CA GLN A 66 -19.46 1.62 -3.56
C GLN A 66 -20.74 0.91 -3.17
N TRP A 67 -21.58 1.54 -2.37
CA TRP A 67 -22.87 1.01 -1.95
C TRP A 67 -23.86 0.92 -3.12
N PHE A 68 -24.93 0.13 -2.99
CA PHE A 68 -25.96 0.01 -4.02
C PHE A 68 -26.63 1.34 -4.40
N ASN A 69 -26.58 2.36 -3.54
CA ASN A 69 -27.03 3.71 -3.86
C ASN A 69 -26.02 4.53 -4.69
N GLY A 70 -24.93 3.91 -5.15
CA GLY A 70 -23.86 4.54 -5.93
C GLY A 70 -22.83 5.35 -5.12
N SER A 71 -23.06 5.56 -3.83
CA SER A 71 -22.16 6.33 -2.96
C SER A 71 -20.98 5.49 -2.51
N TRP A 72 -19.79 6.08 -2.54
CA TRP A 72 -18.58 5.46 -1.98
C TRP A 72 -18.53 5.62 -0.47
N SER A 73 -18.07 4.58 0.22
CA SER A 73 -17.69 4.67 1.63
C SER A 73 -16.46 5.55 1.82
N THR A 74 -16.17 5.88 3.08
CA THR A 74 -14.83 6.31 3.48
C THR A 74 -13.82 5.21 3.20
N TRP A 75 -12.53 5.54 3.26
CA TRP A 75 -11.47 4.54 3.23
C TRP A 75 -11.44 3.75 4.54
N PHE A 76 -11.28 2.44 4.40
CA PHE A 76 -11.10 1.47 5.44
C PHE A 76 -9.66 0.96 5.41
N GLY A 77 -9.00 0.90 6.56
CA GLY A 77 -7.74 0.21 6.75
C GLY A 77 -7.98 -1.14 7.43
N PRO A 78 -7.48 -2.28 6.90
CA PRO A 78 -7.62 -3.56 7.57
C PRO A 78 -7.11 -3.53 9.01
N GLY A 79 -8.02 -3.62 9.97
CA GLY A 79 -7.78 -3.75 11.41
C GLY A 79 -7.89 -2.43 12.16
N LEU A 80 -8.27 -1.35 11.46
CA LEU A 80 -8.38 -0.01 12.02
C LEU A 80 -9.84 0.40 12.20
N ASN A 81 -10.57 0.56 11.10
CA ASN A 81 -11.93 1.10 11.07
C ASN A 81 -12.88 0.24 10.21
N ASP A 82 -12.55 -1.04 10.03
CA ASP A 82 -13.14 -1.88 9.00
C ASP A 82 -13.97 -3.05 9.53
N LEU A 83 -14.46 -2.99 10.76
CA LEU A 83 -15.39 -3.98 11.31
C LEU A 83 -16.82 -3.70 10.83
N ASP A 84 -17.48 -4.73 10.29
CA ASP A 84 -18.89 -4.68 9.91
C ASP A 84 -19.77 -4.96 11.12
N ILE A 85 -20.92 -4.30 11.21
CA ILE A 85 -21.92 -4.54 12.24
C ILE A 85 -22.58 -5.92 12.09
N LYS A 86 -22.54 -6.51 10.90
CA LYS A 86 -23.12 -7.83 10.65
C LYS A 86 -22.22 -8.95 11.17
N PHE A 87 -22.85 -9.93 11.79
CA PHE A 87 -22.20 -11.12 12.31
C PHE A 87 -22.27 -12.27 11.30
N ASN A 88 -21.28 -13.17 11.34
CA ASN A 88 -21.29 -14.42 10.57
C ASN A 88 -22.04 -15.51 11.37
N PRO A 89 -23.36 -15.72 11.19
CA PRO A 89 -24.15 -16.52 12.12
C PRO A 89 -23.93 -18.03 11.88
N ASN A 90 -23.90 -18.43 10.61
CA ASN A 90 -23.56 -19.76 10.11
C ASN A 90 -23.72 -19.70 8.58
N TYR A 91 -22.66 -19.55 7.77
CA TYR A 91 -22.85 -19.66 6.32
C TYR A 91 -22.60 -21.09 5.86
N ALA A 92 -23.65 -21.91 5.92
CA ALA A 92 -23.67 -23.20 5.24
C ALA A 92 -23.58 -23.06 3.69
N THR A 93 -23.71 -21.84 3.15
CA THR A 93 -23.82 -21.59 1.71
C THR A 93 -22.48 -21.42 0.97
N CYS A 94 -21.38 -21.25 1.70
CA CYS A 94 -20.06 -21.10 1.10
C CYS A 94 -19.17 -22.19 1.68
N ALA A 95 -18.68 -23.12 0.84
CA ALA A 95 -17.84 -24.26 1.24
C ALA A 95 -16.41 -23.85 1.65
N VAL A 96 -16.26 -22.66 2.25
CA VAL A 96 -15.02 -22.14 2.79
C VAL A 96 -15.10 -22.17 4.31
N PRO A 97 -14.00 -22.50 5.00
CA PRO A 97 -13.99 -22.54 6.46
C PRO A 97 -14.29 -21.15 7.00
N LEU A 98 -15.49 -21.01 7.52
CA LEU A 98 -15.97 -19.80 8.15
C LEU A 98 -15.72 -19.91 9.64
N LYS A 99 -15.19 -18.85 10.22
CA LYS A 99 -15.28 -18.71 11.66
C LYS A 99 -16.73 -18.41 11.99
N THR A 100 -17.48 -19.43 12.39
CA THR A 100 -18.85 -19.26 12.89
C THR A 100 -18.82 -18.36 14.11
N ASN A 101 -19.90 -17.62 14.31
CA ASN A 101 -20.02 -16.66 15.39
C ASN A 101 -18.84 -15.67 15.46
N SER A 102 -18.51 -15.06 14.33
CA SER A 102 -17.46 -14.03 14.25
C SER A 102 -17.96 -12.73 13.67
N MET A 103 -17.35 -11.64 14.14
CA MET A 103 -17.38 -10.37 13.43
C MET A 103 -16.65 -10.52 12.10
N ARG A 104 -17.14 -9.83 11.08
CA ARG A 104 -16.54 -9.77 9.76
C ARG A 104 -16.06 -8.36 9.47
N ARG A 105 -15.15 -8.25 8.51
CA ARG A 105 -14.68 -6.95 8.03
C ARG A 105 -15.57 -6.41 6.91
N MET A 106 -15.48 -5.11 6.66
CA MET A 106 -16.22 -4.41 5.61
C MET A 106 -15.88 -4.94 4.22
N TRP A 107 -14.67 -5.43 3.96
CA TRP A 107 -14.32 -6.06 2.68
C TRP A 107 -15.15 -7.32 2.35
N SER A 108 -16.01 -7.78 3.27
CA SER A 108 -16.97 -8.83 2.96
C SER A 108 -17.96 -8.45 1.86
N TYR A 109 -18.18 -7.15 1.67
CA TYR A 109 -18.97 -6.60 0.57
C TYR A 109 -18.25 -6.64 -0.78
N PHE A 110 -16.97 -7.01 -0.88
CA PHE A 110 -16.31 -7.24 -2.18
C PHE A 110 -16.96 -8.41 -2.95
N TYR A 111 -17.73 -9.25 -2.25
CA TYR A 111 -18.55 -10.28 -2.85
C TYR A 111 -19.58 -9.69 -3.84
N ASP A 112 -20.31 -8.65 -3.45
CA ASP A 112 -21.50 -8.15 -4.14
C ASP A 112 -21.46 -6.65 -4.50
N HIS A 113 -20.40 -5.93 -4.13
CA HIS A 113 -20.25 -4.51 -4.42
C HIS A 113 -19.00 -4.22 -5.26
N THR A 114 -19.09 -3.17 -6.08
CA THR A 114 -17.93 -2.53 -6.67
C THR A 114 -17.06 -1.93 -5.57
N HIS A 115 -15.75 -2.07 -5.69
CA HIS A 115 -14.80 -1.68 -4.66
C HIS A 115 -13.49 -1.19 -5.27
N GLU A 116 -12.78 -0.38 -4.49
CA GLU A 116 -11.42 0.06 -4.79
C GLU A 116 -10.50 -0.27 -3.63
N PHE A 117 -9.26 -0.67 -3.93
CA PHE A 117 -8.27 -0.96 -2.91
C PHE A 117 -6.85 -0.64 -3.37
N ILE A 118 -6.01 -0.32 -2.41
CA ILE A 118 -4.57 -0.21 -2.60
C ILE A 118 -3.97 -1.52 -2.11
N ILE A 119 -3.24 -2.21 -2.99
CA ILE A 119 -2.57 -3.46 -2.66
C ILE A 119 -1.06 -3.30 -2.70
N TYR A 120 -0.41 -3.83 -1.67
CA TYR A 120 1.02 -4.01 -1.58
C TYR A 120 1.39 -5.41 -2.05
N ILE A 121 2.18 -5.49 -3.12
CA ILE A 121 2.75 -6.76 -3.61
C ILE A 121 4.24 -6.74 -3.32
N ARG A 122 4.70 -7.70 -2.51
CA ARG A 122 6.13 -7.89 -2.26
C ARG A 122 6.76 -8.47 -3.52
N THR A 123 7.68 -7.74 -4.12
CA THR A 123 8.58 -8.26 -5.15
C THR A 123 9.39 -9.41 -4.56
N PRO A 124 9.49 -10.58 -5.23
CA PRO A 124 10.40 -11.61 -4.80
C PRO A 124 11.83 -11.05 -4.86
N VAL A 125 12.57 -11.17 -3.76
CA VAL A 125 14.00 -10.88 -3.76
C VAL A 125 14.65 -11.98 -4.58
N ILE A 126 15.05 -11.68 -5.81
CA ILE A 126 15.92 -12.56 -6.58
C ILE A 126 17.28 -12.44 -5.91
N TYR A 127 17.65 -13.43 -5.10
CA TYR A 127 18.99 -13.47 -4.51
C TYR A 127 19.99 -13.67 -5.65
N VAL A 128 20.65 -12.59 -6.05
CA VAL A 128 21.98 -12.71 -6.67
C VAL A 128 22.90 -12.95 -5.49
N GLU A 129 23.50 -14.13 -5.39
CA GLU A 129 24.60 -14.36 -4.45
C GLU A 129 25.71 -13.36 -4.80
N ASP A 130 25.77 -12.23 -4.08
CA ASP A 130 27.00 -11.70 -3.52
C ASP A 130 26.75 -10.43 -2.68
N ALA A 131 27.41 -10.40 -1.52
CA ALA A 131 27.64 -9.26 -0.62
C ALA A 131 26.47 -8.73 0.26
N LYS A 132 26.46 -9.23 1.51
CA LYS A 132 26.19 -8.49 2.77
C LYS A 132 25.00 -7.51 2.77
N ILE A 133 23.77 -8.03 2.73
CA ILE A 133 22.58 -7.19 2.94
C ILE A 133 22.27 -7.06 4.43
N LYS A 134 22.50 -5.84 4.94
CA LYS A 134 22.08 -5.38 6.27
C LYS A 134 20.55 -5.46 6.34
N LYS A 135 20.03 -6.28 7.26
CA LYS A 135 18.61 -6.54 7.54
C LYS A 135 17.84 -5.22 7.76
N ARG A 136 17.21 -4.68 6.70
CA ARG A 136 16.39 -3.45 6.78
C ARG A 136 15.01 -3.81 7.34
N ARG A 137 14.60 -3.16 8.43
CA ARG A 137 13.34 -3.41 9.13
C ARG A 137 12.13 -2.91 8.31
N ARG A 138 11.10 -3.76 8.26
CA ARG A 138 9.64 -3.57 8.14
C ARG A 138 9.08 -2.20 7.66
N ASN A 139 8.32 -2.28 6.55
CA ASN A 139 6.96 -1.71 6.36
C ASN A 139 6.74 -0.21 6.07
N GLU A 140 7.72 0.58 5.63
CA GLU A 140 7.49 2.02 5.38
C GLU A 140 7.01 2.39 3.96
N VAL A 141 6.76 1.42 3.07
CA VAL A 141 6.73 1.71 1.62
C VAL A 141 5.40 2.24 1.09
N CYS A 142 4.25 2.07 1.77
CA CYS A 142 2.98 2.60 1.26
C CYS A 142 2.41 3.80 2.05
N THR A 143 3.07 4.25 3.11
CA THR A 143 2.61 5.38 3.95
C THR A 143 2.50 6.71 3.18
N ALA A 144 3.23 6.87 2.07
CA ALA A 144 3.20 8.10 1.26
C ALA A 144 1.89 8.27 0.44
N LEU A 145 1.19 7.18 0.10
CA LEU A 145 -0.12 7.27 -0.57
C LEU A 145 -1.26 7.56 0.42
N GLU A 146 -1.02 7.32 1.71
CA GLU A 146 -1.97 7.60 2.78
C GLU A 146 -1.96 9.09 3.14
N SER A 147 -0.81 9.78 3.14
CA SER A 147 -0.72 11.22 3.45
C SER A 147 -1.39 12.11 2.40
N ASP A 148 -1.18 11.86 1.11
CA ASP A 148 -1.71 12.73 0.04
C ASP A 148 -3.23 12.60 -0.15
N ARG A 149 -3.83 11.49 0.29
CA ARG A 149 -5.28 11.28 0.21
C ARG A 149 -6.03 11.54 1.51
N TYR A 150 -5.42 11.32 2.67
CA TYR A 150 -6.01 11.74 3.95
C TYR A 150 -6.14 13.28 4.03
N MET A 151 -5.21 14.03 3.43
CA MET A 151 -5.27 15.49 3.36
C MET A 151 -6.35 16.02 2.39
N ASN A 152 -6.78 15.23 1.40
CA ASN A 152 -7.80 15.64 0.43
C ASN A 152 -9.25 15.38 0.88
N THR A 153 -9.48 14.52 1.88
CA THR A 153 -10.82 14.29 2.45
C THR A 153 -11.15 15.21 3.63
N HIS A 154 -10.21 16.06 4.06
CA HIS A 154 -10.40 17.03 5.16
C HIS A 154 -10.28 18.49 4.70
N GLN A 155 -10.32 18.76 3.39
CA GLN A 155 -10.31 20.12 2.81
C GLN A 155 -11.59 20.49 2.03
N SER A 156 -12.61 19.62 1.98
CA SER A 156 -13.88 19.93 1.36
C SER A 156 -15.06 19.57 2.26
N ASN A 157 -15.54 20.63 2.93
CA ASN A 157 -16.77 20.80 3.74
C ASN A 157 -16.70 20.44 5.22
#